data_AF-A0A3M1K8E8-F1
#
_entry.id   AF-A0A3M1K8E8-F1
#
_cell.length_a   1.000
_cell.length_b   1.000
_cell.length_c   1.000
_cell.angle_alpha   90.00
_cell.angle_beta   90.00
_cell.angle_gamma   90.00
#
_symmetry.space_group_name_H-M   'P 1'
#
loop_
_entity.id
_entity.type
_entity.pdbx_description
1 polymer ?
#
loop_
_entity_poly.entity_id
_entity_poly.type
_entity_poly.pdbx_seq_one_letter_code
_entity_poly.pdbx_strand_id
1 'polypeptide(L)'
;MKIGILGAGQLGRMMVLEGMPLGLDFVLYDPAGKPSANVGEILVPDNGSDVLQEFLSKVDVVTYEFEHLPLDQVRIIAEQKPVYPGVEALRVCQHRALEKALFDELKIPTAPYRIADSEEALAQAVRELGTPVVAKSVTEGYDGKGQAVIRSPEEAGSAWARIGHEQVLVEKFVQFEREVSIVAVRSRDGEVRTWPMGENLHQDGILRLTRAPAPGLSEATQKAADDYITRILNRLDYVGVLALELFETSEGLLANEMAPRVHNSGHWTQNGAAISQFENHIRAVAGLPLGATHATAHTCMINLIGELPDISGVLSHPDAHLHLYGKSPRAGRKLGHINVVNDDADALENATEALLRQLSADHSLRQ
;
A
#
# COMPACT_ATOMS: atom_id res chain seq x y z
N MET A 1 22.29 -8.81 12.51
CA MET A 1 21.67 -9.27 11.25
C MET A 1 21.57 -8.06 10.36
N LYS A 2 21.90 -8.20 9.07
CA LYS A 2 21.80 -7.14 8.07
C LYS A 2 20.68 -7.45 7.07
N ILE A 3 19.72 -6.54 6.94
CA ILE A 3 18.55 -6.68 6.08
C ILE A 3 18.78 -5.88 4.79
N GLY A 4 18.60 -6.55 3.65
CA GLY A 4 18.56 -5.92 2.35
C GLY A 4 17.16 -5.43 2.03
N ILE A 5 17.02 -4.21 1.51
CA ILE A 5 15.75 -3.68 1.01
C ILE A 5 15.89 -3.37 -0.48
N LEU A 6 15.08 -4.02 -1.31
CA LEU A 6 14.95 -3.67 -2.72
C LEU A 6 14.06 -2.43 -2.85
N GLY A 7 14.66 -1.34 -3.31
CA GLY A 7 14.12 0.00 -3.35
C GLY A 7 14.70 0.90 -2.25
N ALA A 8 14.93 2.17 -2.62
CA ALA A 8 15.44 3.20 -1.72
C ALA A 8 14.55 4.45 -1.72
N GLY A 9 13.24 4.26 -1.62
CA GLY A 9 12.20 5.26 -1.48
C GLY A 9 11.83 5.57 -0.02
N GLN A 10 10.64 6.12 0.17
CA GLN A 10 10.16 6.52 1.49
C GLN A 10 9.77 5.33 2.37
N LEU A 11 9.31 4.24 1.77
CA LEU A 11 8.87 3.05 2.52
C LEU A 11 10.10 2.32 3.07
N GLY A 12 11.14 2.15 2.26
CA GLY A 12 12.47 1.68 2.68
C GLY A 12 13.06 2.57 3.77
N ARG A 13 12.99 3.89 3.62
CA ARG A 13 13.41 4.84 4.68
C ARG A 13 12.72 4.56 6.01
N MET A 14 11.40 4.45 6.03
CA MET A 14 10.64 4.24 7.27
C MET A 14 10.92 2.85 7.88
N MET A 15 11.09 1.81 7.05
CA MET A 15 11.55 0.49 7.51
C MET A 15 12.93 0.55 8.18
N VAL A 16 13.89 1.27 7.61
CA VAL A 16 15.22 1.44 8.22
C VAL A 16 15.13 2.20 9.54
N LEU A 17 14.41 3.33 9.58
CA LEU A 17 14.30 4.17 10.78
C LEU A 17 13.67 3.42 11.96
N GLU A 18 12.69 2.57 11.72
CA GLU A 18 11.98 1.79 12.74
C GLU A 18 12.72 0.48 13.08
N GLY A 19 13.55 -0.02 12.16
CA GLY A 19 14.35 -1.23 12.37
C GLY A 19 15.69 -1.01 13.08
N MET A 20 16.31 0.17 12.93
CA MET A 20 17.60 0.48 13.58
C MET A 20 17.56 0.41 15.12
N PRO A 21 16.49 0.87 15.82
CA PRO A 21 16.36 0.69 17.27
C PRO A 21 16.37 -0.76 17.75
N LEU A 22 16.07 -1.73 16.88
CA LEU A 22 16.14 -3.16 17.17
C LEU A 22 17.58 -3.73 17.08
N GLY A 23 18.58 -2.89 16.79
CA GLY A 23 19.97 -3.31 16.60
C GLY A 23 20.22 -4.02 15.27
N LEU A 24 19.39 -3.73 14.25
CA LEU A 24 19.51 -4.28 12.91
C LEU A 24 20.22 -3.30 11.97
N ASP A 25 21.01 -3.84 11.04
CA ASP A 25 21.68 -3.07 10.00
C ASP A 25 20.93 -3.19 8.67
N PHE A 26 21.08 -2.20 7.79
CA PHE A 26 20.36 -2.14 6.53
C PHE A 26 21.26 -1.79 5.34
N VAL A 27 21.02 -2.44 4.22
CA VAL A 27 21.52 -2.03 2.90
C VAL A 27 20.31 -1.89 1.98
N LEU A 28 20.22 -0.78 1.25
CA LEU A 28 19.18 -0.59 0.25
C LEU A 28 19.78 -0.75 -1.14
N TYR A 29 19.01 -1.30 -2.06
CA TYR A 29 19.39 -1.48 -3.46
C TYR A 29 18.37 -0.77 -4.34
N ASP A 30 18.76 0.29 -5.04
CA ASP A 30 17.85 1.04 -5.91
C ASP A 30 18.16 0.79 -7.39
N PRO A 31 17.42 -0.11 -8.06
CA PRO A 31 17.64 -0.39 -9.48
C PRO A 31 17.31 0.80 -10.39
N ALA A 32 16.54 1.78 -9.92
CA ALA A 32 16.14 2.94 -10.72
C ALA A 32 17.19 4.08 -10.72
N GLY A 33 18.21 4.00 -9.87
CA GLY A 33 19.26 5.00 -9.73
C GLY A 33 18.79 6.40 -9.32
N LYS A 34 17.66 6.48 -8.63
CA LYS A 34 17.07 7.73 -8.12
C LYS A 34 16.65 7.57 -6.65
N PRO A 35 17.59 7.20 -5.75
CA PRO A 35 17.26 6.94 -4.37
C PRO A 35 16.75 8.22 -3.70
N SER A 36 15.82 8.05 -2.76
CA SER A 36 15.27 9.14 -1.95
C SER A 36 15.17 8.82 -0.47
N ALA A 37 15.62 7.63 -0.05
CA ALA A 37 15.57 7.21 1.34
C ALA A 37 16.47 8.04 2.25
N ASN A 38 17.64 8.45 1.75
CA ASN A 38 18.65 9.25 2.48
C ASN A 38 18.98 8.70 3.87
N VAL A 39 19.02 7.36 3.99
CA VAL A 39 19.33 6.63 5.23
C VAL A 39 19.94 5.27 4.87
N GLY A 40 20.86 4.76 5.70
CA GLY A 40 21.55 3.51 5.46
C GLY A 40 22.56 3.55 4.31
N GLU A 41 23.18 2.41 4.04
CA GLU A 41 24.01 2.21 2.85
C GLU A 41 23.10 1.99 1.64
N ILE A 42 23.29 2.74 0.55
CA ILE A 42 22.47 2.63 -0.67
C ILE A 42 23.38 2.24 -1.83
N LEU A 43 23.08 1.11 -2.45
CA LEU A 43 23.74 0.61 -3.64
C LEU A 43 22.88 0.88 -4.88
N VAL A 44 23.51 1.43 -5.91
CA VAL A 44 22.87 1.78 -7.18
C VAL A 44 23.64 1.08 -8.30
N PRO A 45 23.00 0.30 -9.18
CA PRO A 45 23.66 -0.30 -10.33
C PRO A 45 24.29 0.76 -11.23
N ASP A 46 25.55 0.54 -11.64
CA ASP A 46 26.19 1.27 -12.71
C ASP A 46 26.52 0.33 -13.89
N ASN A 47 26.85 0.90 -15.05
CA ASN A 47 27.18 0.12 -16.22
C ASN A 47 28.56 -0.55 -16.02
N GLY A 48 28.58 -1.81 -15.60
CA GLY A 48 29.78 -2.66 -15.63
C GLY A 48 30.16 -3.35 -14.33
N SER A 49 29.50 -3.06 -13.20
CA SER A 49 29.72 -3.77 -11.93
C SER A 49 28.53 -4.65 -11.55
N ASP A 50 28.80 -5.79 -10.91
CA ASP A 50 27.77 -6.68 -10.37
C ASP A 50 27.31 -6.19 -8.98
N VAL A 51 26.72 -4.98 -8.96
CA VAL A 51 26.23 -4.32 -7.72
C VAL A 51 25.22 -5.21 -6.99
N LEU A 52 24.47 -6.03 -7.72
CA LEU A 52 23.54 -6.99 -7.12
C LEU A 52 24.30 -8.03 -6.30
N GLN A 53 25.39 -8.60 -6.82
CA GLN A 53 26.22 -9.52 -6.03
C GLN A 53 26.89 -8.84 -4.84
N GLU A 54 27.34 -7.59 -4.99
CA GLU A 54 27.84 -6.81 -3.84
C GLU A 54 26.75 -6.66 -2.76
N PHE A 55 25.53 -6.29 -3.15
CA PHE A 55 24.38 -6.19 -2.26
C PHE A 55 24.11 -7.51 -1.53
N LEU A 56 24.01 -8.62 -2.27
CA LEU A 56 23.73 -9.94 -1.70
C LEU A 56 24.85 -10.43 -0.78
N SER A 57 26.10 -10.07 -1.05
CA SER A 57 27.24 -10.41 -0.18
C SER A 57 27.17 -9.74 1.19
N LYS A 58 26.47 -8.59 1.31
CA LYS A 58 26.40 -7.78 2.53
C LYS A 58 25.23 -8.15 3.44
N VAL A 59 24.18 -8.80 2.93
CA VAL A 59 22.89 -8.97 3.63
C VAL A 59 22.59 -10.43 3.97
N ASP A 60 21.86 -10.64 5.06
CA ASP A 60 21.43 -11.97 5.55
C ASP A 60 20.05 -12.37 4.99
N VAL A 61 19.17 -11.40 4.81
CA VAL A 61 17.78 -11.55 4.33
C VAL A 61 17.38 -10.34 3.51
N VAL A 62 16.49 -10.51 2.54
CA VAL A 62 16.02 -9.44 1.65
C VAL A 62 14.51 -9.23 1.82
N THR A 63 14.09 -7.97 1.82
CA THR A 63 12.70 -7.54 1.62
C THR A 63 12.63 -6.51 0.48
N TYR A 64 11.44 -6.06 0.14
CA TYR A 64 11.22 -5.04 -0.89
C TYR A 64 10.20 -4.01 -0.45
N GLU A 65 10.38 -2.77 -0.90
CA GLU A 65 9.49 -1.67 -0.54
C GLU A 65 8.35 -1.45 -1.55
N PHE A 66 8.47 -1.98 -2.78
CA PHE A 66 7.50 -1.79 -3.86
C PHE A 66 7.28 -3.06 -4.67
N GLU A 67 6.07 -3.20 -5.19
CA GLU A 67 5.54 -4.36 -5.90
C GLU A 67 5.87 -4.34 -7.39
N HIS A 68 6.32 -3.23 -7.97
CA HIS A 68 6.71 -3.15 -9.39
C HIS A 68 8.16 -3.60 -9.68
N LEU A 69 8.70 -4.52 -8.87
CA LEU A 69 10.03 -5.09 -9.10
C LEU A 69 10.01 -6.08 -10.27
N PRO A 70 11.07 -6.18 -11.10
CA PRO A 70 11.17 -7.24 -12.08
C PRO A 70 11.13 -8.61 -11.40
N LEU A 71 10.12 -9.42 -11.68
CA LEU A 71 9.90 -10.70 -11.00
C LEU A 71 11.11 -11.65 -11.13
N ASP A 72 11.74 -11.68 -12.30
CA ASP A 72 12.93 -12.51 -12.55
C ASP A 72 14.13 -12.07 -11.71
N GLN A 73 14.27 -10.77 -11.43
CA GLN A 73 15.31 -10.29 -10.53
C GLN A 73 15.07 -10.80 -9.10
N VAL A 74 13.83 -10.79 -8.63
CA VAL A 74 13.50 -11.31 -7.29
C VAL A 74 13.68 -12.82 -7.23
N ARG A 75 13.42 -13.56 -8.31
CA ARG A 75 13.73 -15.00 -8.43
C ARG A 75 15.23 -15.28 -8.27
N ILE A 76 16.08 -14.55 -9.01
CA ILE A 76 17.55 -14.68 -8.93
C ILE A 76 18.06 -14.40 -7.51
N ILE A 77 17.47 -13.41 -6.84
CA ILE A 77 17.81 -13.10 -5.44
C ILE A 77 17.37 -14.24 -4.51
N ALA A 78 16.16 -14.76 -4.69
CA ALA A 78 15.60 -15.84 -3.88
C ALA A 78 16.38 -17.17 -3.99
N GLU A 79 17.13 -17.38 -5.07
CA GLU A 79 18.07 -18.51 -5.21
C GLU A 79 19.29 -18.40 -4.29
N GLN A 80 19.61 -17.20 -3.80
CA GLN A 80 20.85 -16.91 -3.06
C GLN A 80 20.60 -16.46 -1.61
N LYS A 81 19.48 -15.79 -1.35
CA LYS A 81 19.11 -15.25 -0.04
C LYS A 81 17.61 -15.44 0.23
N PRO A 82 17.18 -15.63 1.48
CA PRO A 82 15.76 -15.59 1.82
C PRO A 82 15.16 -14.23 1.43
N VAL A 83 14.03 -14.25 0.73
CA VAL A 83 13.27 -13.05 0.35
C VAL A 83 11.88 -13.11 0.99
N TYR A 84 11.53 -12.04 1.71
CA TYR A 84 10.23 -11.89 2.34
C TYR A 84 9.65 -10.53 2.01
N PRO A 85 8.40 -10.44 1.54
CA PRO A 85 7.54 -11.56 1.15
C PRO A 85 8.11 -12.37 -0.03
N GLY A 86 7.60 -13.60 -0.24
CA GLY A 86 8.14 -14.51 -1.25
C GLY A 86 7.79 -14.15 -2.69
N VAL A 87 8.49 -14.77 -3.65
CA VAL A 87 8.30 -14.58 -5.11
C VAL A 87 6.84 -14.77 -5.54
N GLU A 88 6.15 -15.76 -4.98
CA GLU A 88 4.76 -16.04 -5.34
C GLU A 88 3.82 -14.92 -4.92
N ALA A 89 4.02 -14.35 -3.72
CA ALA A 89 3.23 -13.22 -3.26
C ALA A 89 3.41 -12.00 -4.18
N LEU A 90 4.64 -11.71 -4.59
CA LEU A 90 4.94 -10.66 -5.56
C LEU A 90 4.26 -10.92 -6.91
N ARG A 91 4.39 -12.14 -7.45
CA ARG A 91 3.80 -12.55 -8.74
C ARG A 91 2.29 -12.38 -8.75
N VAL A 92 1.60 -12.79 -7.69
CA VAL A 92 0.14 -12.69 -7.60
C VAL A 92 -0.29 -11.23 -7.50
N CYS A 93 0.35 -10.43 -6.64
CA CYS A 93 -0.04 -9.02 -6.44
C CYS A 93 0.27 -8.13 -7.65
N GLN A 94 1.28 -8.46 -8.45
CA GLN A 94 1.60 -7.72 -9.67
C GLN A 94 0.55 -7.87 -10.77
N HIS A 95 -0.32 -8.89 -10.69
CA HIS A 95 -1.21 -9.27 -11.77
C HIS A 95 -2.66 -9.33 -11.29
N ARG A 96 -3.47 -8.34 -11.66
CA ARG A 96 -4.85 -8.17 -11.20
C ARG A 96 -5.72 -9.40 -11.43
N ALA A 97 -5.55 -10.11 -12.55
CA ALA A 97 -6.29 -11.37 -12.78
C ALA A 97 -5.91 -12.49 -11.81
N LEU A 98 -4.63 -12.61 -11.43
CA LEU A 98 -4.17 -13.61 -10.46
C LEU A 98 -4.62 -13.25 -9.05
N GLU A 99 -4.58 -11.96 -8.72
CA GLU A 99 -5.12 -11.43 -7.48
C GLU A 99 -6.62 -11.73 -7.34
N LYS A 100 -7.44 -11.44 -8.37
CA LYS A 100 -8.86 -11.80 -8.35
C LYS A 100 -9.10 -13.30 -8.28
N ALA A 101 -8.31 -14.09 -8.99
CA ALA A 101 -8.38 -15.56 -8.90
C ALA A 101 -8.04 -16.06 -7.48
N LEU A 102 -7.10 -15.43 -6.78
CA LEU A 102 -6.81 -15.74 -5.37
C LEU A 102 -8.01 -15.38 -4.47
N PHE A 103 -8.64 -14.23 -4.69
CA PHE A 103 -9.82 -13.83 -3.93
C PHE A 103 -10.98 -14.82 -4.16
N ASP A 104 -11.21 -15.27 -5.39
CA ASP A 104 -12.22 -16.29 -5.71
C ASP A 104 -11.89 -17.64 -5.05
N GLU A 105 -10.64 -18.10 -5.16
CA GLU A 105 -10.16 -19.33 -4.51
C GLU A 105 -10.48 -19.29 -3.00
N LEU A 106 -10.20 -18.14 -2.39
CA LEU A 106 -10.39 -17.92 -0.97
C LEU A 106 -11.81 -17.55 -0.59
N LYS A 107 -12.74 -17.35 -1.54
CA LYS A 107 -14.10 -16.86 -1.27
C LYS A 107 -14.10 -15.53 -0.52
N ILE A 108 -13.28 -14.59 -0.99
CA ILE A 108 -13.26 -13.20 -0.57
C ILE A 108 -14.08 -12.43 -1.60
N PRO A 109 -15.20 -11.79 -1.21
CA PRO A 109 -16.05 -11.08 -2.16
C PRO A 109 -15.29 -9.96 -2.89
N THR A 110 -15.54 -9.80 -4.18
CA THR A 110 -15.01 -8.70 -5.01
C THR A 110 -16.13 -8.09 -5.83
N ALA A 111 -15.87 -6.97 -6.50
CA ALA A 111 -16.70 -6.55 -7.62
C ALA A 111 -16.83 -7.68 -8.66
N PRO A 112 -18.03 -7.91 -9.25
CA PRO A 112 -18.16 -8.81 -10.39
C PRO A 112 -17.20 -8.41 -11.50
N TYR A 113 -16.45 -9.38 -12.05
CA TYR A 113 -15.40 -9.09 -13.01
C TYR A 113 -15.32 -10.09 -14.18
N ARG A 114 -14.60 -9.69 -15.23
CA ARG A 114 -14.23 -10.51 -16.40
C ARG A 114 -12.80 -10.20 -16.82
N ILE A 115 -12.15 -11.18 -17.44
CA ILE A 115 -10.88 -10.98 -18.14
C ILE A 115 -11.17 -10.88 -19.64
N ALA A 116 -10.55 -9.92 -20.30
CA ALA A 116 -10.64 -9.73 -21.74
C ALA A 116 -9.23 -9.61 -22.35
N ASP A 117 -8.98 -10.37 -23.40
CA ASP A 117 -7.71 -10.45 -24.15
C ASP A 117 -7.83 -9.90 -25.58
N SER A 118 -8.98 -9.29 -25.91
CA SER A 118 -9.22 -8.58 -27.17
C SER A 118 -10.23 -7.44 -26.98
N GLU A 119 -10.31 -6.57 -27.99
CA GLU A 119 -11.34 -5.52 -28.05
C GLU A 119 -12.76 -6.11 -28.03
N GLU A 120 -12.99 -7.19 -28.78
CA GLU A 120 -14.28 -7.89 -28.83
C GLU A 120 -14.64 -8.52 -27.48
N ALA A 121 -13.65 -9.12 -26.80
CA ALA A 121 -13.82 -9.68 -25.47
C ALA A 121 -14.15 -8.60 -24.43
N LEU A 122 -13.50 -7.42 -24.52
CA LEU A 122 -13.83 -6.27 -23.66
C LEU A 122 -15.27 -5.81 -23.91
N ALA A 123 -15.68 -5.64 -25.17
CA ALA A 123 -17.03 -5.23 -25.50
C ALA A 123 -18.07 -6.25 -24.99
N GLN A 124 -17.76 -7.54 -25.03
CA GLN A 124 -18.62 -8.60 -24.48
C GLN A 124 -18.69 -8.52 -22.95
N ALA A 125 -17.57 -8.38 -22.26
CA ALA A 125 -17.53 -8.20 -20.81
C ALA A 125 -18.34 -6.99 -20.33
N VAL A 126 -18.26 -5.86 -21.04
CA VAL A 126 -19.04 -4.65 -20.75
C VAL A 126 -20.55 -4.92 -20.85
N ARG A 127 -20.99 -5.68 -21.86
CA ARG A 127 -22.41 -6.06 -22.01
C ARG A 127 -22.89 -6.99 -20.90
N GLU A 128 -22.06 -7.96 -20.50
CA GLU A 128 -22.39 -8.93 -19.45
C GLU A 128 -22.49 -8.30 -18.07
N LEU A 129 -21.51 -7.46 -17.70
CA LEU A 129 -21.48 -6.79 -16.40
C LEU A 129 -22.45 -5.61 -16.34
N GLY A 130 -22.77 -5.02 -17.50
CA GLY A 130 -23.54 -3.79 -17.64
C GLY A 130 -22.75 -2.56 -17.16
N THR A 131 -23.07 -1.39 -17.68
CA THR A 131 -22.35 -0.16 -17.34
C THR A 131 -22.87 0.53 -16.06
N PRO A 132 -22.05 1.37 -15.41
CA PRO A 132 -20.63 1.60 -15.68
C PRO A 132 -19.74 0.43 -15.22
N VAL A 133 -18.62 0.24 -15.93
CA VAL A 133 -17.53 -0.67 -15.55
C VAL A 133 -16.19 0.07 -15.57
N VAL A 134 -15.19 -0.51 -14.90
CA VAL A 134 -13.81 -0.05 -14.96
C VAL A 134 -12.96 -1.15 -15.59
N ALA A 135 -12.36 -0.86 -16.74
CA ALA A 135 -11.36 -1.72 -17.36
C ALA A 135 -9.96 -1.28 -16.91
N LYS A 136 -9.10 -2.22 -16.52
CA LYS A 136 -7.75 -1.99 -16.00
C LYS A 136 -6.78 -2.96 -16.69
N SER A 137 -5.59 -2.52 -17.08
CA SER A 137 -4.51 -3.42 -17.49
C SER A 137 -4.23 -4.42 -16.37
N VAL A 138 -3.97 -5.69 -16.73
CA VAL A 138 -3.75 -6.73 -15.72
C VAL A 138 -2.43 -6.56 -14.97
N THR A 139 -1.44 -5.92 -15.58
CA THR A 139 -0.17 -5.53 -14.97
C THR A 139 0.05 -4.01 -15.12
N GLU A 140 1.02 -3.47 -14.39
CA GLU A 140 1.55 -2.10 -14.58
C GLU A 140 0.54 -0.95 -14.32
N GLY A 141 -0.54 -1.18 -13.58
CA GLY A 141 -1.48 -0.14 -13.18
C GLY A 141 -1.03 0.61 -11.93
N TYR A 142 -0.66 1.90 -12.06
CA TYR A 142 -0.36 2.78 -10.92
C TYR A 142 -0.93 4.19 -11.15
N ASP A 143 -1.46 4.82 -10.10
CA ASP A 143 -2.06 6.18 -10.10
C ASP A 143 -3.01 6.44 -11.30
N GLY A 144 -3.84 5.45 -11.63
CA GLY A 144 -4.88 5.55 -12.67
C GLY A 144 -4.41 5.51 -14.13
N LYS A 145 -3.15 5.13 -14.39
CA LYS A 145 -2.69 4.75 -15.74
C LYS A 145 -3.14 3.33 -16.07
N GLY A 146 -3.36 3.05 -17.36
CA GLY A 146 -3.80 1.74 -17.82
C GLY A 146 -5.25 1.39 -17.46
N GLN A 147 -6.08 2.38 -17.08
CA GLN A 147 -7.48 2.15 -16.77
C GLN A 147 -8.45 3.08 -17.51
N ALA A 148 -9.68 2.61 -17.68
CA ALA A 148 -10.75 3.30 -18.34
C ALA A 148 -12.09 3.03 -17.64
N VAL A 149 -12.79 4.08 -17.23
CA VAL A 149 -14.21 3.98 -16.88
C VAL A 149 -15.01 3.97 -18.18
N ILE A 150 -15.82 2.93 -18.38
CA ILE A 150 -16.68 2.71 -19.55
C ILE A 150 -18.12 2.90 -19.08
N ARG A 151 -18.77 3.96 -19.56
CA ARG A 151 -20.14 4.36 -19.18
C ARG A 151 -21.20 3.87 -20.17
N SER A 152 -20.81 3.56 -21.40
CA SER A 152 -21.67 2.91 -22.39
C SER A 152 -20.91 1.83 -23.17
N PRO A 153 -21.59 0.79 -23.69
CA PRO A 153 -20.95 -0.29 -24.46
C PRO A 153 -20.14 0.19 -25.68
N GLU A 154 -20.53 1.32 -26.27
CA GLU A 154 -19.88 1.92 -27.44
C GLU A 154 -18.49 2.49 -27.12
N GLU A 155 -18.20 2.77 -25.84
CA GLU A 155 -16.89 3.28 -25.42
C GLU A 155 -15.82 2.19 -25.38
N ALA A 156 -16.18 0.90 -25.47
CA ALA A 156 -15.28 -0.24 -25.29
C ALA A 156 -14.05 -0.21 -26.22
N GLY A 157 -14.22 0.06 -27.51
CA GLY A 157 -13.10 0.12 -28.46
C GLY A 157 -12.12 1.25 -28.16
N SER A 158 -12.63 2.44 -27.84
CA SER A 158 -11.77 3.57 -27.45
C SER A 158 -11.05 3.33 -26.11
N ALA A 159 -11.71 2.63 -25.17
CA ALA A 159 -11.11 2.20 -23.92
C ALA A 159 -9.99 1.18 -24.14
N TRP A 160 -10.20 0.17 -24.99
CA TRP A 160 -9.18 -0.83 -25.37
C TRP A 160 -7.92 -0.16 -25.92
N ALA A 161 -8.10 0.70 -26.93
CA ALA A 161 -7.00 1.43 -27.56
C ALA A 161 -6.27 2.36 -26.58
N ARG A 162 -7.00 3.01 -25.65
CA ARG A 162 -6.41 3.89 -24.63
C ARG A 162 -5.60 3.12 -23.59
N ILE A 163 -6.08 1.94 -23.17
CA ILE A 163 -5.36 1.09 -22.21
C ILE A 163 -4.11 0.50 -22.88
N GLY A 164 -4.24 0.02 -24.12
CA GLY A 164 -3.10 -0.42 -24.93
C GLY A 164 -2.36 -1.64 -24.36
N HIS A 165 -3.06 -2.50 -23.62
CA HIS A 165 -2.51 -3.71 -23.01
C HIS A 165 -3.08 -4.96 -23.69
N GLU A 166 -2.31 -6.05 -23.72
CA GLU A 166 -2.72 -7.33 -24.35
C GLU A 166 -3.89 -8.02 -23.62
N GLN A 167 -4.10 -7.67 -22.35
CA GLN A 167 -5.14 -8.22 -21.50
C GLN A 167 -5.61 -7.20 -20.46
N VAL A 168 -6.91 -7.15 -20.20
CA VAL A 168 -7.51 -6.27 -19.20
C VAL A 168 -8.44 -7.03 -18.26
N LEU A 169 -8.47 -6.58 -17.01
CA LEU A 169 -9.50 -6.90 -16.04
C LEU A 169 -10.64 -5.89 -16.18
N VAL A 170 -11.88 -6.34 -16.31
CA VAL A 170 -13.09 -5.52 -16.40
C VAL A 170 -13.91 -5.74 -15.14
N GLU A 171 -14.10 -4.71 -14.33
CA GLU A 171 -14.82 -4.79 -13.06
C GLU A 171 -16.10 -3.95 -13.10
N LYS A 172 -17.19 -4.47 -12.53
CA LYS A 172 -18.39 -3.68 -12.29
C LYS A 172 -18.06 -2.51 -11.36
N PHE A 173 -18.54 -1.32 -11.69
CA PHE A 173 -18.40 -0.18 -10.79
C PHE A 173 -19.16 -0.44 -9.48
N VAL A 174 -18.45 -0.39 -8.35
CA VAL A 174 -19.02 -0.67 -7.02
C VAL A 174 -19.70 0.59 -6.50
N GLN A 175 -20.93 0.43 -6.01
CA GLN A 175 -21.57 1.44 -5.17
C GLN A 175 -21.20 1.13 -3.72
N PHE A 176 -20.40 1.99 -3.10
CA PHE A 176 -19.89 1.81 -1.75
C PHE A 176 -20.20 3.03 -0.88
N GLU A 177 -20.26 2.81 0.43
CA GLU A 177 -20.47 3.85 1.44
C GLU A 177 -19.15 4.57 1.76
N ARG A 178 -18.06 3.78 1.88
CA ARG A 178 -16.70 4.29 2.07
C ARG A 178 -15.64 3.28 1.64
N GLU A 179 -14.43 3.78 1.46
CA GLU A 179 -13.23 2.97 1.23
C GLU A 179 -12.53 2.73 2.58
N VAL A 180 -12.16 1.49 2.84
CA VAL A 180 -11.48 1.08 4.07
C VAL A 180 -10.31 0.17 3.73
N SER A 181 -9.34 0.06 4.63
CA SER A 181 -8.25 -0.90 4.47
C SER A 181 -7.93 -1.61 5.77
N ILE A 182 -7.62 -2.89 5.68
CA ILE A 182 -7.03 -3.68 6.75
C ILE A 182 -5.54 -3.88 6.45
N VAL A 183 -4.70 -3.67 7.46
CA VAL A 183 -3.27 -3.97 7.40
C VAL A 183 -3.01 -5.13 8.36
N ALA A 184 -2.18 -6.07 7.94
CA ALA A 184 -1.81 -7.22 8.75
C ALA A 184 -0.35 -7.59 8.54
N VAL A 185 0.23 -8.24 9.55
CA VAL A 185 1.57 -8.81 9.51
C VAL A 185 1.49 -10.30 9.76
N ARG A 186 2.26 -11.09 9.00
CA ARG A 186 2.51 -12.50 9.27
C ARG A 186 3.99 -12.73 9.52
N SER A 187 4.33 -13.41 10.61
CA SER A 187 5.70 -13.81 10.94
C SER A 187 6.12 -15.08 10.17
N ARG A 188 7.41 -15.43 10.27
CA ARG A 188 7.97 -16.65 9.65
C ARG A 188 7.39 -17.96 10.23
N ASP A 189 6.90 -17.95 11.48
CA ASP A 189 6.26 -19.10 12.13
C ASP A 189 4.73 -19.12 11.93
N GLY A 190 4.19 -18.16 11.19
CA GLY A 190 2.78 -18.11 10.80
C GLY A 190 1.86 -17.41 11.79
N GLU A 191 2.38 -16.77 12.84
CA GLU A 191 1.60 -15.85 13.67
C GLU A 191 1.10 -14.68 12.80
N VAL A 192 -0.20 -14.41 12.85
CA VAL A 192 -0.83 -13.29 12.16
C VAL A 192 -1.33 -12.28 13.19
N ARG A 193 -1.06 -10.99 12.95
CA ARG A 193 -1.67 -9.88 13.69
C ARG A 193 -2.23 -8.85 12.73
N THR A 194 -3.38 -8.30 13.07
CA THR A 194 -4.05 -7.24 12.30
C THR A 194 -4.09 -5.96 13.10
N TRP A 195 -3.98 -4.81 12.43
CA TRP A 195 -4.28 -3.52 13.02
C TRP A 195 -5.77 -3.21 12.85
N PRO A 196 -6.36 -2.32 13.68
CA PRO A 196 -7.67 -1.76 13.40
C PRO A 196 -7.78 -1.24 11.97
N MET A 197 -8.92 -1.47 11.32
CA MET A 197 -9.16 -0.95 9.98
C MET A 197 -9.09 0.57 9.96
N GLY A 198 -8.58 1.13 8.88
CA GLY A 198 -8.61 2.56 8.59
C GLY A 198 -9.65 2.89 7.53
N GLU A 199 -10.36 4.01 7.70
CA GLU A 199 -11.18 4.62 6.66
C GLU A 199 -10.32 5.56 5.81
N ASN A 200 -10.40 5.40 4.49
CA ASN A 200 -9.53 6.05 3.53
C ASN A 200 -10.32 7.03 2.67
N LEU A 201 -9.84 8.27 2.57
CA LEU A 201 -10.37 9.25 1.63
C LEU A 201 -9.40 9.44 0.48
N HIS A 202 -9.84 9.10 -0.72
CA HIS A 202 -9.12 9.35 -1.96
C HIS A 202 -9.64 10.60 -2.66
N GLN A 203 -8.73 11.25 -3.39
CA GLN A 203 -9.06 12.34 -4.28
C GLN A 203 -8.22 12.20 -5.54
N ASP A 204 -8.87 12.23 -6.70
CA ASP A 204 -8.25 11.97 -8.00
C ASP A 204 -7.46 10.65 -8.04
N GLY A 205 -7.93 9.64 -7.30
CA GLY A 205 -7.28 8.33 -7.19
C GLY A 205 -6.05 8.30 -6.27
N ILE A 206 -5.76 9.37 -5.51
CA ILE A 206 -4.64 9.44 -4.57
C ILE A 206 -5.18 9.52 -3.13
N LEU A 207 -4.65 8.66 -2.24
CA LEU A 207 -4.99 8.69 -0.82
C LEU A 207 -4.61 10.04 -0.19
N ARG A 208 -5.60 10.73 0.35
CA ARG A 208 -5.42 12.00 1.07
C ARG A 208 -5.39 11.80 2.57
N LEU A 209 -6.37 11.07 3.10
CA LEU A 209 -6.55 10.88 4.54
C LEU A 209 -6.76 9.41 4.87
N THR A 210 -6.24 8.98 6.02
CA THR A 210 -6.68 7.73 6.67
C THR A 210 -7.07 8.03 8.11
N ARG A 211 -8.31 7.70 8.51
CA ARG A 211 -8.77 7.75 9.91
C ARG A 211 -8.74 6.35 10.50
N ALA A 212 -8.02 6.16 11.60
CA ALA A 212 -7.86 4.87 12.25
C ALA A 212 -7.88 5.00 13.79
N PRO A 213 -8.58 4.12 14.52
CA PRO A 213 -9.56 3.15 14.01
C PRO A 213 -10.68 3.81 13.19
N ALA A 214 -11.20 3.12 12.18
CA ALA A 214 -12.25 3.63 11.30
C ALA A 214 -13.50 4.03 12.12
N PRO A 215 -13.95 5.31 12.06
CA PRO A 215 -15.06 5.78 12.88
C PRO A 215 -16.36 5.01 12.62
N GLY A 216 -17.05 4.58 13.69
CA GLY A 216 -18.35 3.89 13.57
C GLY A 216 -18.31 2.53 12.85
N LEU A 217 -17.13 1.94 12.64
CA LEU A 217 -17.00 0.59 12.07
C LEU A 217 -17.54 -0.47 13.05
N SER A 218 -18.33 -1.41 12.54
CA SER A 218 -18.85 -2.50 13.36
C SER A 218 -17.76 -3.55 13.66
N GLU A 219 -17.84 -4.21 14.82
CA GLU A 219 -16.96 -5.35 15.15
C GLU A 219 -17.09 -6.50 14.13
N ALA A 220 -18.28 -6.68 13.56
CA ALA A 220 -18.52 -7.70 12.53
C ALA A 220 -17.75 -7.38 11.23
N THR A 221 -17.72 -6.10 10.83
CA THR A 221 -16.95 -5.64 9.68
C THR A 221 -15.45 -5.85 9.91
N GLN A 222 -14.92 -5.45 11.07
CA GLN A 222 -13.51 -5.68 11.45
C GLN A 222 -13.16 -7.17 11.38
N LYS A 223 -13.99 -8.03 11.99
CA LYS A 223 -13.75 -9.48 12.00
C LYS A 223 -13.78 -10.10 10.60
N ALA A 224 -14.65 -9.61 9.71
CA ALA A 224 -14.68 -10.06 8.32
C ALA A 224 -13.38 -9.69 7.60
N ALA A 225 -12.89 -8.46 7.78
CA ALA A 225 -11.63 -8.03 7.19
C ALA A 225 -10.43 -8.81 7.75
N ASP A 226 -10.40 -9.08 9.06
CA ASP A 226 -9.37 -9.90 9.72
C ASP A 226 -9.33 -11.31 9.11
N ASP A 227 -10.49 -11.93 8.91
CA ASP A 227 -10.59 -13.25 8.28
C ASP A 227 -10.12 -13.22 6.81
N TYR A 228 -10.50 -12.21 6.05
CA TYR A 228 -10.12 -12.07 4.63
C TYR A 228 -8.59 -11.98 4.48
N ILE A 229 -7.97 -11.05 5.21
CA ILE A 229 -6.52 -10.85 5.12
C ILE A 229 -5.72 -12.02 5.70
N THR A 230 -6.23 -12.68 6.76
CA THR A 230 -5.59 -13.87 7.34
C THR A 230 -5.59 -15.04 6.36
N ARG A 231 -6.69 -15.27 5.63
CA ARG A 231 -6.75 -16.31 4.59
C ARG A 231 -5.74 -16.04 3.46
N ILE A 232 -5.61 -14.78 3.03
CA ILE A 232 -4.61 -14.37 2.01
C ILE A 232 -3.19 -14.67 2.51
N LEU A 233 -2.85 -14.16 3.70
CA LEU A 233 -1.52 -14.33 4.29
C LEU A 233 -1.14 -15.80 4.44
N ASN A 234 -2.06 -16.64 4.91
CA ASN A 234 -1.81 -18.08 5.06
C ASN A 234 -1.69 -18.79 3.71
N ARG A 235 -2.53 -18.43 2.72
CA ARG A 235 -2.52 -19.08 1.41
C ARG A 235 -1.25 -18.80 0.61
N LEU A 236 -0.68 -17.61 0.78
CA LEU A 236 0.57 -17.20 0.14
C LEU A 236 1.82 -17.60 0.94
N ASP A 237 1.66 -18.26 2.10
CA ASP A 237 2.72 -18.45 3.11
C ASP A 237 3.53 -17.17 3.33
N TYR A 238 2.79 -16.07 3.50
CA TYR A 238 3.32 -14.72 3.45
C TYR A 238 4.16 -14.41 4.70
N VAL A 239 5.23 -13.63 4.55
CA VAL A 239 6.02 -13.10 5.67
C VAL A 239 6.21 -11.61 5.47
N GLY A 240 5.92 -10.84 6.52
CA GLY A 240 5.92 -9.38 6.48
C GLY A 240 4.50 -8.81 6.52
N VAL A 241 4.39 -7.54 6.17
CA VAL A 241 3.14 -6.77 6.14
C VAL A 241 2.49 -6.82 4.76
N LEU A 242 1.18 -7.05 4.75
CA LEU A 242 0.28 -6.91 3.61
C LEU A 242 -0.86 -5.95 3.96
N ALA A 243 -1.32 -5.19 2.97
CA ALA A 243 -2.54 -4.40 3.07
C ALA A 243 -3.59 -4.92 2.09
N LEU A 244 -4.84 -4.91 2.51
CA LEU A 244 -6.00 -5.23 1.68
C LEU A 244 -6.93 -4.01 1.67
N GLU A 245 -7.14 -3.44 0.49
CA GLU A 245 -8.10 -2.37 0.26
C GLU A 245 -9.49 -2.94 -0.03
N LEU A 246 -10.50 -2.34 0.59
CA LEU A 246 -11.85 -2.84 0.63
C LEU A 246 -12.84 -1.70 0.39
N PHE A 247 -13.94 -2.01 -0.28
CA PHE A 247 -15.14 -1.19 -0.30
C PHE A 247 -16.10 -1.68 0.77
N GLU A 248 -16.57 -0.81 1.65
CA GLU A 248 -17.70 -1.11 2.53
C GLU A 248 -18.99 -0.75 1.80
N THR A 249 -19.89 -1.73 1.69
CA THR A 249 -21.20 -1.59 1.03
C THR A 249 -22.29 -1.99 2.02
N SER A 250 -23.54 -1.71 1.66
CA SER A 250 -24.71 -2.15 2.43
C SER A 250 -24.83 -3.67 2.57
N GLU A 251 -24.14 -4.45 1.72
CA GLU A 251 -24.13 -5.92 1.74
C GLU A 251 -22.87 -6.50 2.42
N GLY A 252 -21.91 -5.65 2.83
CA GLY A 252 -20.65 -6.04 3.45
C GLY A 252 -19.42 -5.58 2.67
N LEU A 253 -18.27 -6.18 2.96
CA LEU A 253 -16.98 -5.80 2.40
C LEU A 253 -16.71 -6.48 1.05
N LEU A 254 -16.23 -5.71 0.08
CA LEU A 254 -15.70 -6.19 -1.20
C LEU A 254 -14.22 -5.84 -1.33
N ALA A 255 -13.35 -6.80 -1.62
CA ALA A 255 -11.93 -6.57 -1.87
C ALA A 255 -11.71 -5.84 -3.21
N ASN A 256 -10.99 -4.72 -3.13
CA ASN A 256 -10.53 -3.95 -4.28
C ASN A 256 -9.21 -4.55 -4.81
N GLU A 257 -8.13 -4.39 -4.05
CA GLU A 257 -6.78 -4.88 -4.36
C GLU A 257 -5.96 -5.10 -3.08
N MET A 258 -4.83 -5.80 -3.19
CA MET A 258 -3.87 -5.97 -2.10
C MET A 258 -2.49 -5.45 -2.46
N ALA A 259 -1.77 -4.93 -1.47
CA ALA A 259 -0.39 -4.49 -1.59
C ALA A 259 0.53 -5.40 -0.76
N PRO A 260 1.51 -6.10 -1.37
CA PRO A 260 2.39 -7.03 -0.68
C PRO A 260 3.54 -6.28 0.02
N ARG A 261 3.22 -5.26 0.80
CA ARG A 261 4.20 -4.41 1.49
C ARG A 261 3.50 -3.60 2.59
N VAL A 262 4.31 -2.89 3.36
CA VAL A 262 3.84 -1.72 4.12
C VAL A 262 3.10 -0.74 3.20
N HIS A 263 2.03 -0.15 3.70
CA HIS A 263 1.07 0.59 2.90
C HIS A 263 0.85 2.02 3.40
N ASN A 264 0.48 2.91 2.47
CA ASN A 264 0.24 4.32 2.78
C ASN A 264 -0.87 4.50 3.83
N SER A 265 -1.96 3.72 3.69
CA SER A 265 -3.05 3.70 4.67
C SER A 265 -2.68 3.11 6.03
N GLY A 266 -1.48 2.54 6.19
CA GLY A 266 -0.96 2.10 7.49
C GLY A 266 -0.03 3.10 8.17
N HIS A 267 0.26 4.26 7.57
CA HIS A 267 1.24 5.22 8.12
C HIS A 267 0.82 5.80 9.48
N TRP A 268 -0.48 5.84 9.77
CA TRP A 268 -1.01 6.19 11.09
C TRP A 268 -0.41 5.35 12.22
N THR A 269 -0.03 4.09 11.95
CA THR A 269 0.51 3.16 12.95
C THR A 269 1.83 3.61 13.57
N GLN A 270 2.55 4.57 12.96
CA GLN A 270 3.79 5.11 13.53
C GLN A 270 3.56 5.95 14.80
N ASN A 271 2.36 6.52 14.96
CA ASN A 271 2.03 7.34 16.14
C ASN A 271 0.73 6.92 16.84
N GLY A 272 -0.12 6.14 16.15
CA GLY A 272 -1.43 5.73 16.67
C GLY A 272 -1.54 4.27 17.10
N ALA A 273 -0.51 3.44 16.91
CA ALA A 273 -0.53 2.03 17.28
C ALA A 273 0.62 1.66 18.22
N ALA A 274 0.45 0.56 18.95
CA ALA A 274 1.47 0.09 19.89
C ALA A 274 2.80 -0.23 19.19
N ILE A 275 2.75 -0.84 18.00
CA ILE A 275 3.91 -1.07 17.13
C ILE A 275 3.50 -0.76 15.69
N SER A 276 4.37 -0.03 14.99
CA SER A 276 4.13 0.41 13.62
C SER A 276 4.15 -0.76 12.64
N GLN A 277 3.48 -0.60 11.49
CA GLN A 277 3.59 -1.57 10.40
C GLN A 277 5.03 -1.78 9.94
N PHE A 278 5.88 -0.74 10.03
CA PHE A 278 7.26 -0.79 9.57
C PHE A 278 8.11 -1.64 10.50
N GLU A 279 8.00 -1.41 11.81
CA GLU A 279 8.72 -2.20 12.80
C GLU A 279 8.24 -3.66 12.75
N ASN A 280 6.93 -3.91 12.68
CA ASN A 280 6.41 -5.28 12.59
C ASN A 280 6.79 -5.98 11.28
N HIS A 281 6.85 -5.26 10.16
CA HIS A 281 7.37 -5.81 8.90
C HIS A 281 8.83 -6.25 9.09
N ILE A 282 9.67 -5.41 9.69
CA ILE A 282 11.07 -5.73 9.96
C ILE A 282 11.22 -6.89 10.96
N ARG A 283 10.42 -6.93 12.03
CA ARG A 283 10.40 -8.05 12.97
C ARG A 283 10.06 -9.37 12.26
N ALA A 284 9.00 -9.38 11.46
CA ALA A 284 8.62 -10.55 10.66
C ALA A 284 9.73 -10.98 9.71
N VAL A 285 10.30 -10.04 8.93
CA VAL A 285 11.41 -10.29 8.01
C VAL A 285 12.65 -10.78 8.75
N ALA A 286 12.93 -10.31 9.97
CA ALA A 286 14.08 -10.75 10.77
C ALA A 286 13.85 -12.07 11.53
N GLY A 287 12.60 -12.56 11.59
CA GLY A 287 12.23 -13.72 12.42
C GLY A 287 12.16 -13.40 13.92
N LEU A 288 11.91 -12.14 14.27
CA LEU A 288 11.68 -11.69 15.65
C LEU A 288 10.18 -11.79 16.01
N PRO A 289 9.83 -11.89 17.31
CA PRO A 289 8.44 -11.88 17.76
C PRO A 289 7.70 -10.61 17.33
N LEU A 290 6.45 -10.78 16.89
CA LEU A 290 5.61 -9.66 16.51
C LEU A 290 5.26 -8.77 17.71
N GLY A 291 5.18 -7.48 17.44
CA GLY A 291 4.72 -6.43 18.33
C GLY A 291 3.21 -6.30 18.35
N ALA A 292 2.64 -5.74 19.42
CA ALA A 292 1.20 -5.57 19.54
C ALA A 292 0.66 -4.58 18.49
N THR A 293 -0.56 -4.80 18.01
CA THR A 293 -1.15 -4.03 16.89
C THR A 293 -2.39 -3.23 17.27
N HIS A 294 -2.73 -3.15 18.56
CA HIS A 294 -3.84 -2.33 19.02
C HIS A 294 -3.53 -0.84 18.80
N ALA A 295 -4.56 -0.07 18.45
CA ALA A 295 -4.46 1.39 18.45
C ALA A 295 -4.27 1.89 19.89
N THR A 296 -3.35 2.82 20.09
CA THR A 296 -3.11 3.48 21.38
C THR A 296 -3.87 4.80 21.50
N ALA A 297 -4.30 5.38 20.38
CA ALA A 297 -5.09 6.60 20.28
C ALA A 297 -5.85 6.62 18.93
N HIS A 298 -6.83 7.51 18.78
CA HIS A 298 -7.38 7.80 17.46
C HIS A 298 -6.37 8.61 16.65
N THR A 299 -6.23 8.31 15.36
CA THR A 299 -5.27 8.97 14.48
C THR A 299 -5.87 9.27 13.12
N CYS A 300 -5.62 10.49 12.63
CA CYS A 300 -5.85 10.86 11.24
C CYS A 300 -4.50 11.09 10.56
N MET A 301 -4.15 10.24 9.61
CA MET A 301 -3.00 10.41 8.75
C MET A 301 -3.37 11.26 7.54
N ILE A 302 -2.57 12.29 7.25
CA ILE A 302 -2.76 13.26 6.18
C ILE A 302 -1.55 13.21 5.25
N ASN A 303 -1.74 12.90 3.97
CA ASN A 303 -0.66 12.91 2.98
C ASN A 303 -0.28 14.34 2.56
N LEU A 304 1.03 14.60 2.48
CA LEU A 304 1.59 15.82 1.89
C LEU A 304 2.00 15.55 0.45
N ILE A 305 1.28 16.13 -0.51
CA ILE A 305 1.42 15.83 -1.94
C ILE A 305 1.71 17.12 -2.70
N GLY A 306 2.69 17.07 -3.60
CA GLY A 306 2.99 18.18 -4.51
C GLY A 306 3.91 19.23 -3.88
N GLU A 307 3.53 19.74 -2.72
CA GLU A 307 4.14 20.87 -2.02
C GLU A 307 4.34 20.59 -0.53
N LEU A 308 5.28 21.31 0.09
CA LEU A 308 5.51 21.24 1.53
C LEU A 308 4.68 22.33 2.22
N PRO A 309 4.08 22.03 3.39
CA PRO A 309 3.36 23.02 4.18
C PRO A 309 4.32 23.96 4.91
N ASP A 310 3.77 24.99 5.60
CA ASP A 310 4.54 25.68 6.64
C ASP A 310 4.87 24.70 7.77
N ILE A 311 6.13 24.24 7.79
CA ILE A 311 6.63 23.26 8.75
C ILE A 311 6.46 23.78 10.18
N SER A 312 6.74 25.05 10.45
CA SER A 312 6.65 25.61 11.80
C SER A 312 5.19 25.67 12.25
N GLY A 313 4.30 26.06 11.34
CA GLY A 313 2.86 26.04 11.56
C GLY A 313 2.34 24.64 11.89
N VAL A 314 2.71 23.61 11.12
CA VAL A 314 2.30 22.22 11.41
C VAL A 314 2.82 21.76 12.77
N LEU A 315 4.11 21.99 13.05
CA LEU A 315 4.74 21.58 14.32
C LEU A 315 4.24 22.35 15.54
N SER A 316 3.56 23.49 15.35
CA SER A 316 2.92 24.22 16.43
C SER A 316 1.60 23.59 16.89
N HIS A 317 1.02 22.68 16.09
CA HIS A 317 -0.17 21.94 16.46
C HIS A 317 0.22 20.81 17.44
N PRO A 318 -0.32 20.80 18.68
CA PRO A 318 0.14 19.90 19.74
C PRO A 318 -0.04 18.42 19.39
N ASP A 319 -1.10 18.11 18.64
CA ASP A 319 -1.47 16.73 18.27
C ASP A 319 -0.78 16.24 16.97
N ALA A 320 0.05 17.07 16.32
CA ALA A 320 0.59 16.77 14.99
C ALA A 320 1.99 16.16 15.05
N HIS A 321 2.15 15.01 14.40
CA HIS A 321 3.44 14.36 14.15
C HIS A 321 3.78 14.46 12.66
N LEU A 322 4.76 15.28 12.32
CA LEU A 322 5.19 15.51 10.94
C LEU A 322 6.27 14.50 10.51
N HIS A 323 6.03 13.83 9.38
CA HIS A 323 6.94 12.87 8.76
C HIS A 323 7.33 13.32 7.35
N LEU A 324 8.51 13.91 7.18
CA LEU A 324 9.02 14.32 5.87
C LEU A 324 9.98 13.28 5.28
N TYR A 325 9.84 13.00 3.99
CA TYR A 325 10.62 11.98 3.29
C TYR A 325 11.92 12.49 2.68
N GLY A 326 12.27 13.77 2.88
CA GLY A 326 13.48 14.37 2.30
C GLY A 326 13.45 14.47 0.77
N LYS A 327 12.25 14.54 0.18
CA LYS A 327 12.03 14.64 -1.27
C LYS A 327 11.79 16.08 -1.70
N SER A 328 12.32 16.44 -2.86
CA SER A 328 12.00 17.73 -3.49
C SER A 328 10.54 17.79 -3.98
N PRO A 329 9.85 18.94 -3.80
CA PRO A 329 8.50 19.17 -4.31
C PRO A 329 8.35 18.94 -5.81
N ARG A 330 7.23 18.33 -6.20
CA ARG A 330 6.81 18.12 -7.60
C ARG A 330 5.35 17.69 -7.61
N ALA A 331 4.57 18.18 -8.57
CA ALA A 331 3.17 17.80 -8.75
C ALA A 331 2.94 16.27 -8.63
N GLY A 332 1.95 15.89 -7.82
CA GLY A 332 1.58 14.49 -7.55
C GLY A 332 2.56 13.69 -6.69
N ARG A 333 3.73 14.23 -6.31
CA ARG A 333 4.72 13.51 -5.51
C ARG A 333 4.36 13.55 -4.03
N LYS A 334 4.31 12.38 -3.38
CA LYS A 334 4.23 12.27 -1.91
C LYS A 334 5.54 12.72 -1.28
N LEU A 335 5.50 13.79 -0.49
CA LEU A 335 6.65 14.43 0.15
C LEU A 335 6.76 14.10 1.65
N GLY A 336 5.65 13.70 2.25
CA GLY A 336 5.55 13.36 3.66
C GLY A 336 4.14 12.97 4.04
N HIS A 337 3.92 12.78 5.33
CA HIS A 337 2.59 12.72 5.92
C HIS A 337 2.60 13.39 7.29
N ILE A 338 1.40 13.66 7.82
CA ILE A 338 1.20 14.12 9.19
C ILE A 338 0.27 13.13 9.87
N ASN A 339 0.61 12.66 11.05
CA ASN A 339 -0.33 11.95 11.92
C ASN A 339 -0.86 12.94 12.96
N VAL A 340 -2.15 13.24 12.93
CA VAL A 340 -2.85 13.94 14.01
C VAL A 340 -3.34 12.87 14.99
N VAL A 341 -3.01 12.97 16.26
CA VAL A 341 -3.26 11.92 17.26
C VAL A 341 -4.00 12.49 18.46
N ASN A 342 -5.11 11.86 18.85
CA ASN A 342 -5.85 12.24 20.05
C ASN A 342 -6.57 11.03 20.67
N ASP A 343 -6.69 11.00 22.00
CA ASP A 343 -7.40 9.93 22.71
C ASP A 343 -8.93 10.04 22.57
N ASP A 344 -9.43 11.24 22.26
CA ASP A 344 -10.85 11.50 22.03
C ASP A 344 -11.12 11.70 20.52
N ALA A 345 -12.11 10.98 20.00
CA ALA A 345 -12.41 10.98 18.57
C ALA A 345 -12.95 12.33 18.06
N ASP A 346 -13.74 13.04 18.88
CA ASP A 346 -14.28 14.35 18.51
C ASP A 346 -13.17 15.41 18.53
N ALA A 347 -12.28 15.36 19.53
CA ALA A 347 -11.09 16.20 19.59
C ALA A 347 -10.14 15.95 18.40
N LEU A 348 -9.94 14.69 18.00
CA LEU A 348 -9.18 14.35 16.80
C LEU A 348 -9.75 15.03 15.56
N GLU A 349 -11.07 14.94 15.35
CA GLU A 349 -11.68 15.53 14.15
C GLU A 349 -11.55 17.05 14.15
N ASN A 350 -11.77 17.70 15.30
CA ASN A 350 -11.58 19.15 15.45
C ASN A 350 -10.13 19.58 15.13
N ALA A 351 -9.14 18.86 15.65
CA ALA A 351 -7.71 19.07 15.38
C ALA A 351 -7.37 18.85 13.89
N THR A 352 -7.88 17.76 13.32
CA THR A 352 -7.71 17.41 11.91
C THR A 352 -8.26 18.51 11.01
N GLU A 353 -9.49 18.95 11.24
CA GLU A 353 -10.11 20.03 10.46
C GLU A 353 -9.34 21.35 10.59
N ALA A 354 -8.89 21.71 11.80
CA ALA A 354 -8.11 22.91 12.03
C ALA A 354 -6.81 22.89 11.20
N LEU A 355 -6.12 21.75 11.21
CA LEU A 355 -4.90 21.56 10.43
C LEU A 355 -5.17 21.55 8.92
N LEU A 356 -6.23 20.88 8.45
CA LEU A 356 -6.63 20.87 7.04
C LEU A 356 -6.96 22.29 6.53
N ARG A 357 -7.64 23.11 7.34
CA ARG A 357 -7.91 24.52 7.02
C ARG A 357 -6.61 25.31 6.85
N GLN A 358 -5.64 25.11 7.74
CA GLN A 358 -4.32 25.74 7.63
C GLN A 358 -3.59 25.29 6.35
N LEU A 359 -3.51 23.98 6.11
CA LEU A 359 -2.88 23.40 4.92
C LEU A 359 -3.52 23.90 3.60
N SER A 360 -4.84 24.13 3.61
CA SER A 360 -5.60 24.68 2.48
C SER A 360 -5.37 26.19 2.28
N ALA A 361 -5.17 26.93 3.37
CA ALA A 361 -4.76 28.34 3.31
C ALA A 361 -3.35 28.46 2.71
N ASP A 362 -2.47 27.53 3.05
CA ASP A 362 -1.09 27.42 2.57
C ASP A 362 -0.96 26.76 1.17
N HIS A 363 -2.09 26.59 0.46
CA HIS A 363 -2.22 26.12 -0.94
C HIS A 363 -2.08 24.60 -1.17
N SER A 364 -1.68 23.81 -0.17
CA SER A 364 -1.37 22.37 -0.32
C SER A 364 -2.56 21.41 -0.50
N LEU A 365 -3.79 21.87 -0.21
CA LEU A 365 -5.02 21.05 -0.31
C LEU A 365 -6.15 21.71 -1.13
N ARG A 366 -5.84 22.74 -1.94
CA ARG A 366 -6.85 23.35 -2.83
C ARG A 366 -7.01 22.56 -4.12
N GLN A 367 -7.86 21.56 -4.05
CA GLN A 367 -8.74 21.03 -5.10
C GLN A 367 -9.38 19.80 -4.54
#